data_AF-A0A971BI28-F1
#
_entry.id   AF-A0A971BI28-F1
#
_cell.length_a   1.000
_cell.length_b   1.000
_cell.length_c   1.000
_cell.angle_alpha   90.00
_cell.angle_beta   90.00
_cell.angle_gamma   90.00
#
_symmetry.space_group_name_H-M   'P 1'
#
loop_
_entity.id
_entity.type
_entity.pdbx_description
1 polymer ?
#
loop_
_entity_poly.entity_id
_entity_poly.type
_entity_poly.pdbx_seq_one_letter_code
_entity_poly.pdbx_strand_id
1 'polypeptide(L)' 'ALPVITKPASAKLLDSPARALFDRESAATDFYALAYPTPENRTGGQEWTTSPKILEEEF' A
#
# COMPACT_ATOMS: atom_id res chain seq x y z
N ALA A 1 -16.62 8.33 -12.06
CA ALA A 1 -15.14 8.35 -12.04
C ALA A 1 -14.67 7.53 -10.84
N LEU A 2 -13.50 6.88 -10.92
CA LEU A 2 -12.91 6.16 -9.79
C LEU A 2 -12.03 7.09 -8.94
N PRO A 3 -11.93 6.87 -7.62
CA PRO A 3 -11.05 7.67 -6.76
C PRO A 3 -9.58 7.36 -7.04
N VAL A 4 -8.74 8.40 -6.99
CA VAL A 4 -7.27 8.25 -7.04
C VAL A 4 -6.74 8.41 -5.62
N ILE A 5 -5.99 7.42 -5.14
CA ILE A 5 -5.36 7.44 -3.82
C ILE A 5 -3.86 7.60 -4.01
N THR A 6 -3.33 8.73 -3.58
CA THR A 6 -1.87 8.98 -3.58
C THR A 6 -1.27 8.72 -2.22
N LYS A 7 -1.92 9.16 -1.14
CA LYS A 7 -1.47 8.84 0.22
C LYS A 7 -2.25 7.63 0.73
N PRO A 8 -1.61 6.50 1.09
CA PRO A 8 -2.34 5.32 1.52
C PRO A 8 -3.26 5.55 2.73
N ALA A 9 -2.86 6.46 3.64
CA ALA A 9 -3.71 6.86 4.77
C ALA A 9 -5.09 7.42 4.36
N SER A 10 -5.23 7.95 3.13
CA SER A 10 -6.51 8.41 2.58
C SER A 10 -7.48 7.27 2.27
N ALA A 11 -7.04 6.01 2.25
CA ALA A 11 -7.92 4.85 2.14
C ALA A 11 -8.96 4.79 3.27
N LYS A 12 -8.67 5.43 4.42
CA LYS A 12 -9.63 5.59 5.53
C LYS A 12 -10.89 6.39 5.16
N LEU A 13 -10.85 7.16 4.07
CA LEU A 13 -11.95 8.00 3.58
C LEU A 13 -12.78 7.32 2.49
N LEU A 14 -12.41 6.11 2.06
CA LEU A 14 -13.14 5.38 1.02
C LEU A 14 -14.49 4.87 1.51
N ASP A 15 -15.41 4.71 0.56
CA ASP A 15 -16.66 3.98 0.78
C ASP A 15 -16.42 2.48 0.99
N SER A 16 -17.45 1.75 1.43
CA SER A 16 -17.27 0.34 1.84
C SER A 16 -16.68 -0.57 0.76
N PRO A 17 -17.11 -0.52 -0.52
CA PRO A 17 -16.51 -1.36 -1.56
C PRO A 17 -15.05 -1.02 -1.85
N ALA A 18 -14.70 0.26 -1.99
CA ALA A 18 -13.33 0.67 -2.27
C ALA A 18 -12.40 0.42 -1.06
N ARG A 19 -12.93 0.59 0.16
CA ARG A 19 -12.20 0.25 1.38
C ARG A 19 -11.92 -1.24 1.49
N ALA A 20 -12.90 -2.09 1.21
CA ALA A 20 -12.72 -3.54 1.24
C ALA A 20 -11.68 -4.02 0.21
N LEU A 21 -11.65 -3.42 -0.97
CA LEU A 21 -10.60 -3.67 -1.96
C LEU A 21 -9.23 -3.29 -1.42
N PHE A 22 -9.09 -2.08 -0.86
CA PHE A 22 -7.83 -1.64 -0.26
C PHE A 22 -7.35 -2.55 0.88
N ASP A 23 -8.25 -2.98 1.76
CA ASP A 23 -7.89 -3.88 2.87
C ASP A 23 -7.40 -5.24 2.35
N ARG A 24 -7.91 -5.71 1.19
CA ARG A 24 -7.44 -6.94 0.54
C ARG A 24 -6.03 -6.79 -0.04
N GLU A 25 -5.74 -5.65 -0.69
CA GLU A 25 -4.40 -5.32 -1.17
C GLU A 25 -3.41 -5.22 -0.01
N SER A 26 -3.79 -4.55 1.09
CA SER A 26 -2.96 -4.48 2.30
C SER A 26 -2.59 -5.86 2.83
N ALA A 27 -3.55 -6.80 2.87
CA ALA A 27 -3.27 -8.16 3.30
C ALA A 27 -2.38 -8.93 2.31
N ALA A 28 -2.52 -8.67 1.00
CA ALA A 28 -1.67 -9.27 -0.03
C ALA A 28 -0.22 -8.77 0.09
N THR A 29 -0.01 -7.47 0.29
CA THR A 29 1.30 -6.86 0.54
C THR A 29 1.96 -7.45 1.79
N ASP A 30 1.20 -7.64 2.88
CA ASP A 30 1.71 -8.27 4.10
C ASP A 30 2.09 -9.73 3.88
N PHE A 31 1.27 -10.49 3.13
CA PHE A 31 1.58 -11.87 2.77
C PHE A 31 2.84 -11.96 1.89
N TYR A 32 3.01 -11.05 0.95
CA TYR A 32 4.20 -10.96 0.11
C TYR A 32 5.46 -10.69 0.95
N ALA A 33 5.39 -9.81 1.95
CA ALA A 33 6.51 -9.49 2.82
C ALA A 33 7.04 -10.71 3.58
N LEU A 34 6.20 -11.71 3.90
CA LEU A 34 6.64 -12.95 4.57
C LEU A 34 7.69 -13.74 3.77
N ALA A 35 7.69 -13.60 2.45
CA ALA A 35 8.62 -14.30 1.57
C ALA A 35 10.00 -13.61 1.46
N TYR A 36 10.21 -12.45 2.09
CA TYR A 36 11.49 -11.75 1.99
C TYR A 36 12.65 -12.58 2.57
N PRO A 37 13.82 -12.60 1.89
CA PRO A 37 14.95 -13.42 2.31
C PRO A 37 15.53 -12.96 3.65
N THR A 38 15.52 -11.65 3.90
CA THR A 38 15.97 -11.01 5.14
C THR A 38 14.81 -10.95 6.15
N PRO A 39 14.86 -11.71 7.26
CA PRO A 39 13.76 -11.78 8.23
C PRO A 39 13.33 -10.43 8.81
N GLU A 40 14.28 -9.51 8.99
CA GLU A 40 14.07 -8.18 9.55
C GLU A 40 13.17 -7.31 8.66
N ASN A 41 13.06 -7.65 7.37
CA ASN A 41 12.20 -6.93 6.42
C ASN A 41 10.74 -7.44 6.43
N ARG A 42 10.41 -8.51 7.18
CA ARG A 42 9.08 -9.15 7.21
C ARG A 42 8.13 -8.47 8.20
N THR A 43 8.16 -7.15 8.28
CA THR A 43 7.43 -6.38 9.31
C THR A 43 5.94 -6.18 9.00
N GLY A 44 5.53 -6.35 7.74
CA GLY A 44 4.17 -6.04 7.28
C GLY A 44 3.84 -4.54 7.34
N GLY A 45 2.60 -4.18 7.06
CA GLY A 45 2.05 -2.83 7.10
C GLY A 45 2.48 -1.90 5.95
N GLN A 46 3.28 -2.39 5.01
CA GLN A 46 3.94 -1.53 4.02
C GLN A 46 2.98 -0.85 3.06
N GLU A 47 1.80 -1.43 2.81
CA GLU A 47 0.73 -0.81 2.02
C GLU A 47 0.27 0.53 2.62
N TRP A 48 0.28 0.64 3.96
CA TRP A 48 -0.16 1.86 4.67
C TRP A 48 0.96 2.89 4.85
N THR A 49 2.21 2.44 4.93
CA THR A 49 3.35 3.27 5.35
C THR A 49 4.24 3.71 4.19
N THR A 50 4.18 3.03 3.06
CA THR A 50 5.02 3.35 1.89
C THR A 50 4.35 4.42 1.04
N SER A 51 4.94 5.61 0.98
CA SER A 51 4.49 6.66 0.06
C SER A 51 4.83 6.29 -1.40
N PRO A 52 4.03 6.72 -2.39
CA PRO A 52 4.39 6.59 -3.80
C PRO A 52 5.76 7.18 -4.09
N LYS A 53 6.50 6.52 -4.98
CA LYS A 53 7.78 7.03 -5.46
C LYS A 53 7.54 8.11 -6.50
N ILE A 54 8.12 9.29 -6.26
CA ILE A 54 8.24 10.35 -7.25
C ILE A 54 9.63 10.19 -7.86
N LEU A 55 9.70 10.03 -9.17
CA LEU A 55 10.96 10.00 -9.91
C LEU A 55 11.20 11.42 -10.44
N GLU A 56 12.38 11.96 -10.18
CA GLU A 56 12.81 13.19 -10.83
C GLU A 56 13.38 12.82 -12.20
N GLU A 57 12.95 13.49 -13.26
CA GLU A 57 13.60 13.39 -14.56
C GLU A 57 14.87 14.25 -14.50
N GLU A 58 16.05 13.66 -14.75
CA GLU A 58 17.26 14.43 -15.02
C GLU A 58 17.08 15.13 -16.37
N PHE A 59 16.90 16.46 -16.34
CA PHE A 59 16.85 17.32 -17.52
C PHE A 59 18.24 17.79 -17.94
#